data_AF-A0A2P2E9C9-F1
#
_entry.id   AF-A0A2P2E9C9-F1
#
_cell.length_a   1.000
_cell.length_b   1.000
_cell.length_c   1.000
_cell.angle_alpha   90.00
_cell.angle_beta   90.00
_cell.angle_gamma   90.00
#
_symmetry.space_group_name_H-M   'P 1'
#
loop_
_entity.id
_entity.type
_entity.pdbx_description
1 polymer ?
#
loop_
_entity_poly.entity_id
_entity_poly.type
_entity_poly.pdbx_seq_one_letter_code
_entity_poly.pdbx_strand_id
1 'polypeptide(L)' 'MSQDDAITHAARLLAAHYGEDGAVIAIMRAAEAAALGDLDMADHWEAVAAAFEDPPAAH' A
#
# COMPACT_ATOMS: atom_id res chain seq x y z
N MET A 1 8.10 4.61 -14.14
CA MET A 1 7.58 4.95 -12.81
C MET A 1 8.54 4.35 -11.82
N SER A 2 9.01 5.14 -10.85
CA SER A 2 9.85 4.63 -9.78
C SER A 2 9.01 3.76 -8.84
N GLN A 3 9.63 2.86 -8.07
CA GLN A 3 8.92 2.02 -7.09
C GLN A 3 8.11 2.86 -6.10
N ASP A 4 8.66 4.01 -5.69
CA ASP A 4 8.00 4.99 -4.82
C ASP A 4 6.76 5.65 -5.47
N ASP A 5 6.83 5.94 -6.77
CA ASP A 5 5.68 6.45 -7.53
C ASP A 5 4.53 5.43 -7.58
N ALA A 6 4.88 4.14 -7.72
CA ALA A 6 3.90 3.05 -7.78
C ALA A 6 3.21 2.84 -6.42
N ILE A 7 3.98 2.90 -5.33
CA ILE A 7 3.46 2.82 -3.95
C ILE A 7 2.50 3.98 -3.70
N THR A 8 2.92 5.21 -3.98
CA THR A 8 2.10 6.42 -3.79
C THR A 8 0.84 6.38 -4.66
N HIS A 9 0.95 5.91 -5.90
CA HIS A 9 -0.20 5.80 -6.79
C HIS A 9 -1.23 4.77 -6.29
N ALA A 10 -0.77 3.59 -5.87
CA ALA A 10 -1.62 2.55 -5.31
C ALA A 10 -2.32 3.02 -4.02
N ALA A 11 -1.59 3.68 -3.11
CA ALA A 11 -2.15 4.23 -1.89
C ALA A 11 -3.24 5.28 -2.19
N ARG A 12 -3.00 6.19 -3.14
CA ARG A 12 -4.00 7.19 -3.57
C ARG A 12 -5.24 6.55 -4.17
N LEU A 13 -5.10 5.51 -4.99
CA LEU A 13 -6.24 4.79 -5.54
C LEU A 13 -7.05 4.11 -4.43
N LEU A 14 -6.38 3.43 -3.51
CA LEU A 14 -7.05 2.78 -2.38
C LEU A 14 -7.76 3.80 -1.49
N ALA A 15 -7.14 4.94 -1.19
CA ALA A 15 -7.78 6.03 -0.44
C ALA A 15 -9.00 6.61 -1.17
N ALA A 16 -8.92 6.77 -2.49
CA ALA A 16 -10.03 7.30 -3.29
C ALA A 16 -11.25 6.36 -3.34
N HIS A 17 -11.02 5.03 -3.30
CA HIS A 17 -12.09 4.04 -3.41
C HIS A 17 -12.63 3.57 -2.06
N TYR A 18 -11.78 3.53 -1.03
CA TYR A 18 -12.07 2.87 0.25
C TYR A 18 -11.82 3.78 1.46
N GLY A 19 -11.34 5.01 1.27
CA GLY A 19 -11.07 5.93 2.37
C GLY A 19 -10.04 5.37 3.35
N GLU A 20 -10.37 5.40 4.63
CA GLU A 20 -9.52 4.92 5.73
C GLU A 20 -9.31 3.39 5.68
N ASP A 21 -10.21 2.64 5.05
CA ASP A 21 -10.08 1.18 4.88
C ASP A 21 -9.02 0.79 3.83
N GLY A 22 -8.48 1.76 3.08
CA GLY A 22 -7.44 1.52 2.07
C GLY A 22 -6.19 0.82 2.63
N ALA A 23 -5.78 1.19 3.86
CA ALA A 23 -4.66 0.55 4.55
C ALA A 23 -4.93 -0.94 4.84
N VAL A 24 -6.14 -1.28 5.29
CA VAL A 24 -6.54 -2.65 5.59
C VAL A 24 -6.51 -3.50 4.33
N ILE A 25 -6.97 -2.95 3.19
CA ILE A 25 -6.92 -3.65 1.91
C ILE A 25 -5.48 -3.89 1.46
N ALA A 26 -4.58 -2.93 1.64
CA ALA A 26 -3.16 -3.10 1.33
C ALA A 26 -2.52 -4.21 2.20
N ILE A 27 -2.78 -4.23 3.51
CA ILE A 27 -2.30 -5.30 4.41
C ILE A 27 -2.83 -6.69 3.97
N MET A 28 -4.11 -6.78 3.61
CA MET A 28 -4.70 -8.04 3.14
C MET A 28 -4.04 -8.53 1.85
N ARG A 29 -3.67 -7.62 0.95
CA ARG A 29 -2.93 -7.95 -0.28
C ARG A 29 -1.50 -8.40 0.00
N ALA A 30 -0.83 -7.78 0.97
CA ALA A 30 0.48 -8.20 1.43
C ALA A 30 0.45 -9.65 1.97
N ALA A 31 -0.53 -9.93 2.83
CA ALA A 31 -0.74 -11.26 3.39
C ALA A 31 -1.07 -12.31 2.32
N GLU A 32 -1.89 -11.95 1.32
CA GLU A 32 -2.21 -12.81 0.17
C GLU A 32 -0.95 -13.15 -0.65
N ALA A 33 -0.14 -12.14 -0.96
CA ALA A 33 1.12 -12.32 -1.71
C ALA A 33 2.11 -13.20 -0.94
N ALA A 34 2.30 -12.95 0.35
CA ALA A 34 3.16 -13.76 1.22
C ALA A 34 2.68 -15.22 1.29
N ALA A 35 1.38 -15.46 1.40
CA ALA A 35 0.80 -16.80 1.41
C ALA A 35 1.01 -17.55 0.08
N LEU A 36 1.09 -16.83 -1.03
CA LEU A 36 1.41 -17.38 -2.35
C LEU A 36 2.92 -17.53 -2.60
N GLY A 37 3.77 -17.06 -1.67
CA GLY A 37 5.22 -17.10 -1.76
C GLY A 37 5.84 -15.97 -2.58
N ASP A 38 5.05 -14.96 -2.94
CA ASP A 38 5.51 -13.77 -3.66
C ASP A 38 5.88 -12.67 -2.66
N LEU A 39 7.12 -12.75 -2.14
CA LEU A 39 7.61 -11.84 -1.11
C LEU A 39 7.83 -10.41 -1.65
N ASP A 40 8.27 -10.27 -2.90
CA ASP A 40 8.46 -8.95 -3.52
C ASP A 40 7.12 -8.20 -3.61
N MET A 41 6.05 -8.91 -3.95
CA MET A 41 4.72 -8.32 -3.99
C MET A 41 4.13 -8.11 -2.59
N ALA A 42 4.47 -8.95 -1.62
CA ALA A 42 4.13 -8.72 -0.22
C ALA A 42 4.75 -7.41 0.29
N ASP A 43 6.06 -7.23 0.09
CA ASP A 43 6.81 -6.04 0.47
C ASP A 43 6.25 -4.78 -0.21
N HIS A 44 5.83 -4.89 -1.49
CA HIS A 44 5.18 -3.78 -2.19
C HIS A 44 3.89 -3.34 -1.47
N TRP A 45 3.02 -4.28 -1.11
CA TRP A 45 1.75 -3.96 -0.47
C TRP A 45 1.92 -3.52 0.99
N GLU A 46 2.94 -4.00 1.70
CA GLU A 46 3.31 -3.48 3.02
C GLU A 46 3.74 -2.01 2.92
N ALA A 47 4.56 -1.65 1.92
CA ALA A 47 4.94 -0.26 1.68
C ALA A 47 3.74 0.63 1.30
N VAL A 48 2.78 0.09 0.54
CA VAL A 48 1.50 0.79 0.25
C VAL A 48 0.70 1.02 1.51
N ALA A 49 0.62 0.06 2.43
CA ALA A 49 -0.07 0.22 3.71
C ALA A 49 0.62 1.30 4.59
N ALA A 50 1.95 1.28 4.68
CA ALA A 50 2.71 2.27 5.44
C ALA A 50 2.51 3.71 4.93
N ALA A 51 2.26 3.89 3.63
CA ALA A 51 1.97 5.20 3.04
C ALA A 51 0.64 5.83 3.54
N PHE A 52 -0.22 5.08 4.23
CA PHE A 52 -1.41 5.61 4.91
C PHE A 52 -1.11 6.11 6.33
N GLU A 53 -0.07 5.59 6.98
CA GLU A 53 0.30 5.93 8.36
C GLU A 53 1.16 7.20 8.45
N ASP A 54 1.85 7.56 7.36
CA ASP A 54 2.64 8.79 7.24
C ASP A 54 1.90 9.79 6.34
N PRO A 55 0.91 10.56 6.87
CA PRO A 55 0.41 11.72 6.14
C PRO A 55 1.61 12.65 5.93
N PRO A 56 1.90 13.09 4.68
CA PRO A 56 3.03 13.97 4.42
C PRO A 56 2.93 15.15 5.38
N ALA A 57 3.91 15.30 6.27
CA ALA A 57 3.94 16.34 7.28
C ALA A 57 3.63 17.68 6.59
N ALA A 58 2.42 18.21 6.84
CA ALA A 58 1.94 19.42 6.19
C ALA A 58 2.92 20.56 6.47
N HIS A 59 3.65 20.97 5.44
CA HIS A 59 4.47 22.18 5.40
C HIS A 59 3.74 23.24 4.58
#